data_AF-A0A3A8NP06-F1
#
_entry.id   AF-A0A3A8NP06-F1
#
_cell.length_a   1.000
_cell.length_b   1.000
_cell.length_c   1.000
_cell.angle_alpha   90.00
_cell.angle_beta   90.00
_cell.angle_gamma   90.00
#
_symmetry.space_group_name_H-M   'P 1'
#
loop_
_entity.id
_entity.type
_entity.pdbx_description
1 polymer ?
#
loop_
_entity_poly.entity_id
_entity_poly.type
_entity_poly.pdbx_seq_one_letter_code
_entity_poly.pdbx_strand_id
1 'polypeptide(L)'
;MDVHYTWIGPPPTDRSRDIDEPKRLAARVGTGVKIYFWCLDAQVATYERDFAAHANVTVRGMQAFLARAGGRAYRWYYWYQESDDWAVAAMTDILNWGLALATPPSYRAFVKDAWSLFLMYTWGGYVLDAGVGPHGGGAFALPEPKAFMSPSLTEDDALSMRRFKLSRLTGWQAQGDVTLNNNLADAVCEAMNYGAADEGDTETCPQIEVWMLASPRYSKGAWAALRQYCVAWKEMQQNNTLVSASAPQVFRYLIAGSVYNGLSHGQNGAAPRGSLWFCQNGQNGTVEVPTLKLRKTYHGSSAH
;
A
#
# COMPACT_ATOMS: atom_id res chain seq x y z
N MET A 1 14.49 10.36 -6.86
CA MET A 1 13.14 9.80 -6.79
C MET A 1 13.18 8.29 -7.04
N ASP A 2 12.53 7.55 -6.15
CA ASP A 2 12.41 6.10 -6.20
C ASP A 2 10.97 5.70 -6.58
N VAL A 3 10.82 4.64 -7.37
CA VAL A 3 9.53 4.05 -7.74
C VAL A 3 9.56 2.56 -7.39
N HIS A 4 8.51 2.07 -6.77
CA HIS A 4 8.46 0.73 -6.22
C HIS A 4 7.28 -0.05 -6.81
N TYR A 5 7.57 -1.14 -7.49
CA TYR A 5 6.61 -2.15 -7.88
C TYR A 5 6.72 -3.35 -6.96
N THR A 6 5.61 -4.06 -6.73
CA THR A 6 5.57 -5.19 -5.81
C THR A 6 4.81 -6.38 -6.40
N TRP A 7 5.43 -7.56 -6.31
CA TRP A 7 4.82 -8.85 -6.61
C TRP A 7 5.07 -9.87 -5.48
N ILE A 8 4.00 -10.40 -4.88
CA ILE A 8 4.09 -11.38 -3.79
C ILE A 8 3.43 -12.69 -4.22
N GLY A 9 4.22 -13.57 -4.83
CA GLY A 9 3.77 -14.88 -5.28
C GLY A 9 4.78 -15.55 -6.19
N PRO A 10 4.52 -16.81 -6.61
CA PRO A 10 5.25 -17.38 -7.72
C PRO A 10 4.98 -16.56 -8.99
N PRO A 11 5.93 -16.51 -9.94
CA PRO A 11 5.69 -15.87 -11.22
C PRO A 11 4.59 -16.64 -11.98
N PRO A 12 3.56 -15.97 -12.52
CA PRO A 12 2.52 -16.63 -13.29
C PRO A 12 3.07 -17.17 -14.62
N THR A 13 2.30 -18.03 -15.29
CA THR A 13 2.65 -18.52 -16.63
C THR A 13 2.76 -17.36 -17.63
N ASP A 14 1.80 -16.44 -17.59
CA ASP A 14 1.83 -15.18 -18.33
C ASP A 14 2.29 -14.04 -17.40
N ARG A 15 3.59 -13.74 -17.43
CA ARG A 15 4.21 -12.70 -16.61
C ARG A 15 4.05 -11.29 -17.17
N SER A 16 3.55 -11.14 -18.39
CA SER A 16 3.44 -9.84 -19.07
C SER A 16 2.66 -8.83 -18.22
N ARG A 17 1.59 -9.30 -17.57
CA ARG A 17 0.73 -8.49 -16.68
C ARG A 17 1.45 -7.86 -15.50
N ASP A 18 2.57 -8.46 -15.07
CA ASP A 18 3.28 -8.03 -13.87
C ASP A 18 4.51 -7.19 -14.18
N ILE A 19 5.06 -7.33 -15.40
CA ILE A 19 6.35 -6.75 -15.76
C ILE A 19 6.24 -5.72 -16.88
N ASP A 20 5.19 -5.74 -17.71
CA ASP A 20 5.10 -4.87 -18.88
C ASP A 20 4.99 -3.40 -18.50
N GLU A 21 4.14 -3.04 -17.54
CA GLU A 21 4.02 -1.63 -17.13
C GLU A 21 5.29 -1.13 -16.42
N PRO A 22 5.93 -1.89 -15.50
CA PRO A 22 7.25 -1.53 -14.99
C PRO A 22 8.30 -1.34 -16.11
N LYS A 23 8.33 -2.21 -17.12
CA LYS A 23 9.25 -2.08 -18.27
C LYS A 23 8.96 -0.84 -19.10
N ARG A 24 7.68 -0.55 -19.36
CA ARG A 24 7.25 0.66 -20.07
C ARG A 24 7.63 1.90 -19.30
N LEU A 25 7.41 1.92 -17.98
CA LEU A 25 7.85 3.02 -17.14
C LEU A 25 9.36 3.18 -17.21
N ALA A 26 10.12 2.09 -17.05
CA ALA A 26 11.58 2.09 -17.10
C ALA A 26 12.14 2.65 -18.42
N ALA A 27 11.51 2.33 -19.55
CA ALA A 27 11.88 2.86 -20.86
C ALA A 27 11.46 4.33 -21.04
N ARG A 28 10.42 4.78 -20.33
CA ARG A 28 9.88 6.14 -20.43
C ARG A 28 10.60 7.14 -19.54
N VAL A 29 11.07 6.70 -18.37
CA VAL A 29 11.79 7.54 -17.42
C VAL A 29 13.29 7.54 -17.74
N GLY A 30 13.93 8.68 -17.55
CA GLY A 30 15.39 8.78 -17.62
C GLY A 30 16.09 8.09 -16.44
N THR A 31 17.43 8.08 -16.47
CA THR A 31 18.27 7.47 -15.42
C THR A 31 18.19 8.15 -14.06
N GLY A 32 17.56 9.33 -13.96
CA GLY A 32 17.30 10.03 -12.70
C GLY A 32 16.22 9.38 -11.81
N VAL A 33 15.45 8.43 -12.35
CA VAL A 33 14.44 7.65 -11.62
C VAL A 33 14.96 6.24 -11.39
N LYS A 34 14.99 5.81 -10.13
CA LYS A 34 15.34 4.44 -9.76
C LYS A 34 14.08 3.63 -9.57
N ILE A 35 13.95 2.53 -10.28
CA ILE A 35 12.80 1.63 -10.17
C ILE A 35 13.24 0.40 -9.38
N TYR A 36 12.45 0.03 -8.38
CA TYR A 36 12.65 -1.19 -7.60
C TYR A 36 11.49 -2.14 -7.84
N PHE A 37 11.81 -3.37 -8.23
CA PHE A 37 10.82 -4.44 -8.34
C PHE A 37 10.98 -5.39 -7.16
N TRP A 38 10.08 -5.30 -6.20
CA TRP A 38 10.10 -6.09 -4.97
C TRP A 38 9.38 -7.41 -5.19
N CYS A 39 10.06 -8.50 -4.85
CA CYS A 39 9.51 -9.85 -4.93
C CYS A 39 9.98 -10.72 -3.77
N LEU A 40 9.47 -11.94 -3.69
CA LEU A 40 10.01 -12.94 -2.76
C LEU A 40 11.42 -13.33 -3.19
N ASP A 41 12.32 -13.55 -2.22
CA ASP A 41 13.73 -13.89 -2.46
C ASP A 41 13.93 -15.00 -3.50
N ALA A 42 13.10 -16.04 -3.43
CA ALA A 42 13.14 -17.18 -4.36
C ALA A 42 12.89 -16.80 -5.83
N GLN A 43 12.32 -15.62 -6.09
CA GLN A 43 11.95 -15.15 -7.43
C GLN A 43 12.88 -14.06 -7.98
N VAL A 44 13.86 -13.60 -7.20
CA VAL A 44 14.75 -12.50 -7.58
C VAL A 44 15.46 -12.79 -8.90
N ALA A 45 16.13 -13.94 -9.02
CA ALA A 45 16.87 -14.29 -10.23
C ALA A 45 15.99 -14.39 -11.49
N THR A 46 14.71 -14.78 -11.32
CA THR A 46 13.75 -14.82 -12.43
C THR A 46 13.42 -13.41 -12.91
N TYR A 47 13.05 -12.52 -11.99
CA TYR A 47 12.71 -11.14 -12.35
C TYR A 47 13.93 -10.34 -12.80
N GLU A 48 15.13 -10.60 -12.27
CA GLU A 48 16.38 -9.97 -12.77
C GLU A 48 16.59 -10.26 -14.24
N ARG A 49 16.32 -11.50 -14.68
CA ARG A 49 16.36 -11.86 -16.10
C ARG A 49 15.29 -11.14 -16.91
N ASP A 50 14.08 -11.04 -16.37
CA ASP A 50 12.97 -10.35 -17.03
C ASP A 50 13.28 -8.85 -17.22
N PHE A 51 14.05 -8.22 -16.31
CA PHE A 51 14.43 -6.81 -16.35
C PHE A 51 15.86 -6.54 -16.86
N ALA A 52 16.58 -7.53 -17.38
CA ALA A 52 18.00 -7.40 -17.75
C ALA A 52 18.30 -6.27 -18.77
N ALA A 53 17.33 -5.91 -19.61
CA ALA A 53 17.44 -4.82 -20.58
C ALA A 53 17.21 -3.41 -19.99
N HIS A 54 16.83 -3.30 -18.72
CA HIS A 54 16.44 -2.06 -18.05
C HIS A 54 17.38 -1.73 -16.90
N ALA A 55 18.48 -1.04 -17.20
CA ALA A 55 19.53 -0.72 -16.22
C ALA A 55 19.09 0.15 -15.03
N ASN A 56 17.94 0.83 -15.13
CA ASN A 56 17.33 1.63 -14.06
C ASN A 56 16.37 0.82 -13.18
N VAL A 57 16.17 -0.47 -13.44
CA VAL A 57 15.36 -1.37 -12.62
C VAL A 57 16.27 -2.24 -11.75
N THR A 58 16.05 -2.21 -10.44
CA THR A 58 16.70 -3.10 -9.47
C THR A 58 15.68 -4.05 -8.88
N VAL A 59 15.88 -5.35 -9.06
CA VAL A 59 15.03 -6.37 -8.43
C VAL A 59 15.53 -6.63 -7.00
N ARG A 60 14.60 -6.72 -6.05
CA ARG A 60 14.94 -6.93 -4.63
C ARG A 60 14.05 -7.98 -3.98
N GLY A 61 14.69 -8.85 -3.19
CA GLY A 61 14.03 -9.82 -2.33
C GLY A 61 13.56 -9.18 -1.02
N MET A 62 12.29 -9.35 -0.67
CA MET A 62 11.70 -8.79 0.54
C MET A 62 12.28 -9.42 1.82
N GLN A 63 12.48 -10.74 1.86
CA GLN A 63 12.96 -11.41 3.06
C GLN A 63 14.42 -11.03 3.34
N ALA A 64 15.28 -11.08 2.32
CA ALA A 64 16.67 -10.64 2.44
C ALA A 64 16.77 -9.16 2.83
N PHE A 65 15.86 -8.33 2.33
CA PHE A 65 15.79 -6.93 2.69
C PHE A 65 15.45 -6.73 4.16
N LEU A 66 14.37 -7.34 4.66
CA LEU A 66 13.95 -7.22 6.06
C LEU A 66 15.00 -7.78 7.03
N ALA A 67 15.67 -8.88 6.66
CA ALA A 67 16.78 -9.42 7.45
C ALA A 67 17.94 -8.42 7.57
N ARG A 68 18.32 -7.77 6.46
CA ARG A 68 19.37 -6.72 6.46
C ARG A 68 18.94 -5.48 7.23
N ALA A 69 17.66 -5.11 7.12
CA ALA A 69 17.05 -3.99 7.84
C ALA A 69 17.10 -4.15 9.37
N GLY A 70 17.19 -5.38 9.88
CA GLY A 70 17.46 -5.66 11.30
C GLY A 70 18.89 -5.32 11.74
N GLY A 71 19.83 -5.17 10.82
CA GLY A 71 21.24 -4.93 11.11
C GLY A 71 21.55 -3.45 11.40
N ARG A 72 22.30 -3.17 12.48
CA ARG A 72 22.70 -1.80 12.86
C ARG A 72 23.36 -1.02 11.72
N ALA A 73 24.26 -1.62 10.94
CA ALA A 73 24.96 -0.89 9.87
C ALA A 73 24.01 -0.42 8.75
N TYR A 74 23.06 -1.27 8.34
CA TYR A 74 22.05 -0.88 7.35
C TYR A 74 21.15 0.24 7.90
N ARG A 75 20.73 0.09 9.16
CA ARG A 75 19.95 1.13 9.86
C ARG A 75 20.73 2.44 9.89
N TRP A 76 21.95 2.49 10.40
CA TRP A 76 22.73 3.74 10.44
C TRP A 76 22.92 4.43 9.09
N TYR A 77 23.04 3.67 8.00
CA TYR A 77 23.24 4.24 6.68
C TYR A 77 21.94 4.72 6.03
N TYR A 78 20.84 3.98 6.21
CA TYR A 78 19.59 4.29 5.53
C TYR A 78 18.55 4.91 6.45
N TRP A 79 18.43 4.47 7.71
CA TRP A 79 17.28 4.67 8.60
C TRP A 79 17.61 5.31 9.96
N TYR A 80 16.66 6.07 10.50
CA TYR A 80 16.86 6.86 11.71
C TYR A 80 15.52 6.97 12.45
N GLN A 81 15.30 6.12 13.47
CA GLN A 81 14.43 6.29 14.65
C GLN A 81 13.89 4.95 15.16
N GLU A 82 13.40 4.91 16.41
CA GLU A 82 12.81 3.72 17.05
C GLU A 82 11.55 3.20 16.32
N SER A 83 10.81 4.08 15.65
CA SER A 83 9.65 3.72 14.83
C SER A 83 10.00 2.81 13.64
N ASP A 84 11.24 2.88 13.14
CA ASP A 84 11.72 2.02 12.04
C ASP A 84 11.89 0.57 12.50
N ASP A 85 12.35 0.34 13.73
CA ASP A 85 12.50 -1.00 14.30
C ASP A 85 11.15 -1.69 14.44
N TRP A 86 10.15 -0.93 14.90
CA TRP A 86 8.77 -1.39 14.94
C TRP A 86 8.25 -1.71 13.53
N ALA A 87 8.49 -0.83 12.54
CA ALA A 87 8.03 -1.03 11.17
C ALA A 87 8.59 -2.33 10.56
N VAL A 88 9.88 -2.60 10.78
CA VAL A 88 10.53 -3.85 10.34
C VAL A 88 9.92 -5.05 11.01
N ALA A 89 9.77 -5.01 12.34
CA ALA A 89 9.22 -6.12 13.11
C ALA A 89 7.79 -6.44 12.64
N ALA A 90 6.96 -5.39 12.48
CA ALA A 90 5.60 -5.51 12.00
C ALA A 90 5.52 -6.10 10.59
N MET A 91 6.30 -5.55 9.65
CA MET A 91 6.31 -6.04 8.27
C MET A 91 6.87 -7.47 8.17
N THR A 92 7.86 -7.82 8.98
CA THR A 92 8.42 -9.18 9.05
C THR A 92 7.38 -10.19 9.53
N ASP A 93 6.63 -9.84 10.58
CA ASP A 93 5.56 -10.68 11.12
C ASP A 93 4.43 -10.91 10.09
N ILE A 94 3.97 -9.84 9.44
CA ILE A 94 2.93 -9.90 8.40
C ILE A 94 3.39 -10.72 7.19
N LEU A 95 4.63 -10.50 6.71
CA LEU A 95 5.17 -11.24 5.57
C LEU A 95 5.30 -12.73 5.90
N ASN A 96 5.87 -13.08 7.05
CA ASN A 96 6.02 -14.47 7.47
C ASN A 96 4.67 -15.18 7.59
N TRP A 97 3.68 -14.51 8.17
CA TRP A 97 2.33 -15.05 8.26
C TRP A 97 1.70 -15.26 6.88
N GLY A 98 1.82 -14.28 5.98
CA GLY A 98 1.29 -14.36 4.62
C GLY A 98 1.94 -15.43 3.73
N LEU A 99 3.14 -15.88 4.11
CA LEU A 99 3.88 -16.95 3.43
C LEU A 99 3.71 -18.32 4.10
N ALA A 100 3.11 -18.38 5.29
CA ALA A 100 2.88 -19.64 5.99
C ALA A 100 1.97 -20.57 5.17
N LEU A 101 2.25 -21.88 5.22
CA LEU A 101 1.49 -22.89 4.47
C LEU A 101 0.00 -22.93 4.81
N ALA A 102 -0.35 -22.58 6.06
CA ALA A 102 -1.72 -22.53 6.53
C ALA A 102 -2.50 -21.30 6.02
N THR A 103 -1.81 -20.30 5.47
CA THR A 103 -2.43 -19.06 5.00
C THR A 103 -2.84 -19.20 3.53
N PRO A 104 -4.10 -18.90 3.17
CA PRO A 104 -4.52 -19.01 1.78
C PRO A 104 -3.72 -18.04 0.88
N PRO A 105 -3.27 -18.46 -0.32
CA PRO A 105 -2.43 -17.64 -1.20
C PRO A 105 -3.05 -16.28 -1.58
N SER A 106 -4.38 -16.16 -1.59
CA SER A 106 -5.09 -14.91 -1.87
C SER A 106 -4.74 -13.77 -0.89
N TYR A 107 -4.33 -14.10 0.34
CA TYR A 107 -3.98 -13.10 1.36
C TYR A 107 -2.66 -12.39 1.07
N ARG A 108 -1.84 -12.91 0.15
CA ARG A 108 -0.61 -12.25 -0.29
C ARG A 108 -0.87 -10.89 -0.94
N ALA A 109 -2.05 -10.71 -1.54
CA ALA A 109 -2.49 -9.41 -2.04
C ALA A 109 -2.55 -8.35 -0.93
N PHE A 110 -2.97 -8.74 0.29
CA PHE A 110 -3.08 -7.83 1.43
C PHE A 110 -1.73 -7.62 2.15
N VAL A 111 -0.85 -8.62 2.13
CA VAL A 111 0.56 -8.42 2.56
C VAL A 111 1.24 -7.34 1.73
N LYS A 112 0.93 -7.27 0.43
CA LYS A 112 1.45 -6.24 -0.46
C LYS A 112 0.99 -4.84 -0.04
N ASP A 113 -0.21 -4.69 0.52
CA ASP A 113 -0.70 -3.40 1.01
C ASP A 113 0.16 -2.91 2.20
N ALA A 114 0.43 -3.79 3.18
CA ALA A 114 1.37 -3.49 4.28
C ALA A 114 2.76 -3.14 3.75
N TRP A 115 3.27 -3.91 2.79
CA TRP A 115 4.57 -3.67 2.17
C TRP A 115 4.64 -2.30 1.47
N SER A 116 3.55 -1.92 0.79
CA SER A 116 3.44 -0.63 0.12
C SER A 116 3.54 0.51 1.13
N LEU A 117 2.77 0.47 2.21
CA LEU A 117 2.83 1.48 3.27
C LEU A 117 4.20 1.52 3.98
N PHE A 118 4.82 0.35 4.15
CA PHE A 118 6.17 0.24 4.72
C PHE A 118 7.20 0.94 3.85
N LEU A 119 7.16 0.75 2.54
CA LEU A 119 8.02 1.48 1.59
C LEU A 119 7.72 2.98 1.57
N MET A 120 6.44 3.37 1.60
CA MET A 120 6.03 4.78 1.66
C MET A 120 6.59 5.50 2.88
N TYR A 121 6.67 4.82 4.02
CA TYR A 121 7.27 5.39 5.22
C TYR A 121 8.81 5.40 5.14
N THR A 122 9.43 4.25 4.84
CA THR A 122 10.88 4.05 5.03
C THR A 122 11.75 4.53 3.86
N TRP A 123 11.24 4.51 2.64
CA TRP A 123 11.94 4.91 1.42
C TRP A 123 11.33 6.16 0.78
N GLY A 124 10.00 6.31 0.86
CA GLY A 124 9.28 7.38 0.17
C GLY A 124 9.16 7.12 -1.33
N GLY A 125 9.04 8.17 -2.14
CA GLY A 125 8.85 8.06 -3.58
C GLY A 125 7.45 7.56 -3.93
N TYR A 126 7.34 6.71 -4.95
CA TYR A 126 6.07 6.16 -5.44
C TYR A 126 6.00 4.65 -5.22
N VAL A 127 4.85 4.14 -4.79
CA VAL A 127 4.50 2.72 -4.92
C VAL A 127 3.44 2.59 -5.97
N LEU A 128 3.65 1.68 -6.93
CA LEU A 128 2.76 1.42 -8.05
C LEU A 128 2.41 -0.07 -8.09
N ASP A 129 1.13 -0.37 -8.34
CA ASP A 129 0.71 -1.69 -8.73
C ASP A 129 1.37 -2.14 -10.03
N ALA A 130 1.60 -3.45 -10.19
CA ALA A 130 2.22 -4.01 -11.40
C ALA A 130 1.49 -3.67 -12.72
N GLY A 131 0.17 -3.43 -12.66
CA GLY A 131 -0.64 -2.97 -13.79
C GLY A 131 -0.73 -1.45 -13.96
N VAL A 132 0.17 -0.69 -13.32
CA VAL A 132 0.22 0.78 -13.42
C VAL A 132 1.44 1.20 -14.22
N GLY A 133 1.20 1.96 -15.29
CA GLY A 133 2.25 2.39 -16.20
C GLY A 133 1.99 3.76 -16.82
N PRO A 134 2.96 4.27 -17.59
CA PRO A 134 2.81 5.54 -18.29
C PRO A 134 1.71 5.44 -19.36
N HIS A 135 0.90 6.48 -19.50
CA HIS A 135 -0.04 6.63 -20.62
C HIS A 135 0.15 7.96 -21.36
N GLY A 136 -0.34 8.01 -22.60
CA GLY A 136 -0.26 9.18 -23.46
C GLY A 136 1.13 9.47 -24.01
N GLY A 137 1.20 10.54 -24.82
CA GLY A 137 2.45 11.00 -25.45
C GLY A 137 3.14 12.16 -24.70
N GLY A 138 4.25 12.64 -25.28
CA GLY A 138 4.98 13.81 -24.80
C GLY A 138 5.85 13.58 -23.57
N ALA A 139 6.41 14.64 -23.00
CA ALA A 139 7.28 14.55 -21.82
C ALA A 139 6.57 13.87 -20.65
N PHE A 140 7.24 12.89 -20.04
CA PHE A 140 6.78 12.17 -18.85
C PHE A 140 7.68 12.57 -17.68
N ALA A 141 7.07 12.99 -16.58
CA ALA A 141 7.79 13.35 -15.37
C ALA A 141 6.99 12.86 -14.17
N LEU A 142 7.69 12.25 -13.23
CA LEU A 142 7.19 11.95 -11.91
C LEU A 142 7.90 12.92 -10.96
N PRO A 143 7.18 13.88 -10.36
CA PRO A 143 7.77 14.85 -9.44
C PRO A 143 8.08 14.18 -8.09
N GLU A 144 9.09 14.69 -7.38
CA GLU A 144 9.33 14.23 -6.01
C GLU A 144 8.10 14.56 -5.12
N PRO A 145 7.53 13.58 -4.40
CA PRO A 145 6.35 13.82 -3.58
C PRO A 145 6.64 14.76 -2.42
N LYS A 146 5.75 15.74 -2.20
CA LYS A 146 5.88 16.72 -1.10
C LYS A 146 5.05 16.37 0.13
N ALA A 147 4.09 15.46 -0.03
CA ALA A 147 3.19 14.98 1.01
C ALA A 147 2.88 13.50 0.77
N PHE A 148 2.23 12.86 1.75
CA PHE A 148 1.61 11.55 1.51
C PHE A 148 0.39 11.75 0.61
N MET A 149 0.31 11.02 -0.49
CA MET A 149 -0.65 11.24 -1.57
C MET A 149 -1.26 9.94 -2.07
N SER A 150 -2.53 10.03 -2.49
CA SER A 150 -3.30 8.91 -3.03
C SER A 150 -4.19 9.37 -4.19
N PRO A 151 -4.46 8.51 -5.18
CA PRO A 151 -5.52 8.75 -6.15
C PRO A 151 -6.90 8.71 -5.49
N SER A 152 -7.84 9.47 -6.05
CA SER A 152 -9.25 9.42 -5.68
C SER A 152 -10.17 9.47 -6.90
N LEU A 153 -11.24 8.69 -6.86
CA LEU A 153 -12.27 8.65 -7.90
C LEU A 153 -13.33 9.76 -7.75
N THR A 154 -13.37 10.45 -6.61
CA THR A 154 -14.34 11.54 -6.36
C THR A 154 -13.63 12.81 -5.90
N GLU A 155 -14.08 13.96 -6.40
CA GLU A 155 -13.57 15.26 -5.95
C GLU A 155 -14.16 15.68 -4.61
N ASP A 156 -15.37 15.20 -4.32
CA ASP A 156 -16.11 15.46 -3.10
C ASP A 156 -16.13 14.22 -2.21
N ASP A 157 -16.38 14.47 -0.92
CA ASP A 157 -16.57 13.43 0.08
C ASP A 157 -17.91 12.72 -0.17
N ALA A 158 -17.85 11.55 -0.81
CA ALA A 158 -19.01 10.81 -1.28
C ALA A 158 -19.25 9.49 -0.54
N LEU A 159 -18.29 9.05 0.27
CA LEU A 159 -18.35 7.80 1.01
C LEU A 159 -18.41 8.07 2.51
N SER A 160 -19.30 7.41 3.24
CA SER A 160 -19.28 7.45 4.69
C SER A 160 -18.17 6.55 5.22
N MET A 161 -17.60 6.89 6.38
CA MET A 161 -16.57 6.13 7.07
C MET A 161 -16.81 6.21 8.58
N ARG A 162 -16.41 5.17 9.32
CA ARG A 162 -16.42 5.13 10.79
C ARG A 162 -15.02 5.13 11.36
N ARG A 163 -14.80 5.95 12.39
CA ARG A 163 -13.55 5.98 13.16
C ARG A 163 -13.59 4.97 14.32
N PHE A 164 -12.55 4.16 14.48
CA PHE A 164 -12.31 3.22 15.57
C PHE A 164 -11.10 3.69 16.40
N LYS A 165 -11.15 3.55 17.72
CA LYS A 165 -10.00 3.90 18.60
C LYS A 165 -9.12 2.67 18.88
N LEU A 166 -7.80 2.73 18.68
CA LEU A 166 -6.86 1.59 18.83
C LEU A 166 -6.47 1.26 20.29
N SER A 167 -7.25 1.67 21.29
CA SER A 167 -6.76 1.79 22.67
C SER A 167 -6.54 0.48 23.46
N ARG A 168 -6.58 -0.72 22.85
CA ARG A 168 -6.61 -2.01 23.59
C ARG A 168 -5.53 -3.05 23.27
N LEU A 169 -4.47 -2.72 22.53
CA LEU A 169 -3.43 -3.70 22.18
C LEU A 169 -2.33 -3.87 23.22
N THR A 170 -2.37 -4.98 23.95
CA THR A 170 -1.26 -5.46 24.77
C THR A 170 -0.10 -5.94 23.89
N GLY A 171 1.10 -5.37 24.07
CA GLY A 171 2.35 -5.85 23.45
C GLY A 171 2.87 -5.06 22.24
N TRP A 172 2.06 -4.22 21.59
CA TRP A 172 2.49 -3.26 20.57
C TRP A 172 2.11 -1.85 21.03
N GLN A 173 3.10 -1.07 21.50
CA GLN A 173 2.85 0.10 22.36
C GLN A 173 1.95 1.18 21.71
N ALA A 174 0.82 1.41 22.41
CA ALA A 174 0.06 2.63 22.72
C ALA A 174 -0.17 3.76 21.68
N GLN A 175 -1.47 3.99 21.41
CA GLN A 175 -2.15 5.20 20.91
C GLN A 175 -2.24 5.48 19.39
N GLY A 176 -3.47 5.47 18.86
CA GLY A 176 -3.86 6.02 17.56
C GLY A 176 -5.35 5.78 17.28
N ASP A 177 -5.97 6.58 16.42
CA ASP A 177 -7.33 6.34 15.91
C ASP A 177 -7.24 5.79 14.46
N VAL A 178 -8.17 4.91 14.09
CA VAL A 178 -8.35 4.25 12.78
C VAL A 178 -9.61 4.81 12.15
N THR A 179 -9.66 5.01 10.85
CA THR A 179 -10.92 5.28 10.13
C THR A 179 -11.16 4.18 9.09
N LEU A 180 -12.38 3.64 8.97
CA LEU A 180 -12.79 2.59 8.01
C LEU A 180 -13.96 3.07 7.14
N ASN A 181 -13.93 2.77 5.83
CA ASN A 181 -14.97 3.19 4.89
C ASN A 181 -16.24 2.32 4.97
N ASN A 182 -17.41 2.96 5.05
CA ASN A 182 -18.74 2.39 5.19
C ASN A 182 -19.71 3.05 4.21
N ASN A 183 -20.03 2.39 3.11
CA ASN A 183 -21.39 2.46 2.56
C ASN A 183 -21.78 1.14 1.88
N LEU A 184 -21.52 0.04 2.60
CA LEU A 184 -22.26 -1.22 2.71
C LEU A 184 -21.30 -2.30 3.26
N ALA A 185 -21.09 -2.32 4.58
CA ALA A 185 -20.63 -3.53 5.27
C ALA A 185 -21.86 -4.37 5.70
N ASP A 186 -22.94 -3.65 6.01
CA ASP A 186 -24.02 -3.85 6.99
C ASP A 186 -23.56 -4.39 8.34
N ALA A 187 -22.69 -5.39 8.30
CA ALA A 187 -21.83 -5.86 9.36
C ALA A 187 -20.38 -5.61 8.89
N VAL A 188 -19.52 -4.90 9.62
CA VAL A 188 -18.04 -5.05 9.43
C VAL A 188 -17.59 -6.44 9.99
N CYS A 189 -18.45 -7.43 9.72
CA CYS A 189 -18.99 -8.56 10.49
C CYS A 189 -19.62 -8.28 11.89
N GLU A 190 -20.11 -7.07 12.19
CA GLU A 190 -20.81 -6.66 13.45
C GLU A 190 -19.89 -6.55 14.69
N ALA A 191 -18.69 -7.12 14.62
CA ALA A 191 -17.73 -7.17 15.70
C ALA A 191 -16.29 -7.27 15.15
N MET A 192 -15.51 -6.18 15.17
CA MET A 192 -14.18 -6.36 15.74
C MET A 192 -14.39 -6.18 17.24
N ASN A 193 -14.82 -7.25 17.94
CA ASN A 193 -15.43 -7.21 19.28
C ASN A 193 -14.50 -6.57 20.35
N TYR A 194 -14.39 -5.24 20.32
CA TYR A 194 -13.72 -4.40 21.30
C TYR A 194 -14.56 -3.15 21.51
N GLY A 195 -15.59 -3.33 22.34
CA GLY A 195 -16.45 -2.25 22.82
C GLY A 195 -17.48 -1.82 21.79
N ALA A 196 -18.71 -1.62 22.24
CA ALA A 196 -19.76 -0.99 21.47
C ALA A 196 -19.19 0.25 20.76
N ALA A 197 -19.57 0.43 19.50
CA ALA A 197 -19.63 1.77 18.95
C ALA A 197 -20.61 2.53 19.86
N ASP A 198 -20.09 3.20 20.89
CA ASP A 198 -20.81 4.30 21.51
C ASP A 198 -21.10 5.24 20.34
N GLU A 199 -22.38 5.36 19.99
CA GLU A 199 -22.97 6.27 18.99
C GLU A 199 -21.94 7.20 18.33
N GLY A 200 -21.25 6.69 17.30
CA GLY A 200 -20.08 7.36 16.71
C GLY A 200 -20.44 8.00 15.37
N ASP A 201 -20.19 9.31 15.27
CA ASP A 201 -20.40 10.10 14.07
C ASP A 201 -19.75 9.45 12.84
N THR A 202 -20.55 9.26 11.78
CA THR A 202 -20.05 8.91 10.46
C THR A 202 -19.38 10.14 9.84
N GLU A 203 -18.13 9.99 9.41
CA GLU A 203 -17.42 11.03 8.66
C GLU A 203 -17.52 10.72 7.17
N THR A 204 -17.63 11.72 6.31
CA THR A 204 -17.57 11.52 4.86
C THR A 204 -16.14 11.62 4.36
N CYS A 205 -15.78 10.86 3.32
CA CYS A 205 -14.48 10.86 2.69
C CYS A 205 -14.59 10.69 1.17
N PRO A 206 -13.53 11.01 0.42
CA PRO A 206 -13.51 10.76 -1.01
C PRO A 206 -13.21 9.28 -1.27
N GLN A 207 -13.54 8.78 -2.45
CA GLN A 207 -13.25 7.38 -2.81
C GLN A 207 -11.75 7.21 -3.08
N ILE A 208 -11.02 6.76 -2.06
CA ILE A 208 -9.57 6.53 -2.13
C ILE A 208 -9.27 5.23 -2.86
N GLU A 209 -8.34 5.31 -3.80
CA GLU A 209 -7.78 4.16 -4.49
C GLU A 209 -6.33 3.91 -4.02
N VAL A 210 -5.90 2.64 -3.98
CA VAL A 210 -4.58 2.25 -3.42
C VAL A 210 -3.70 1.53 -4.43
N TRP A 211 -4.03 1.61 -5.72
CA TRP A 211 -3.18 1.05 -6.78
C TRP A 211 -1.95 1.92 -7.08
N MET A 212 -1.90 3.15 -6.57
CA MET A 212 -0.66 3.92 -6.45
C MET A 212 -0.68 4.76 -5.18
N LEU A 213 0.49 4.99 -4.59
CA LEU A 213 0.70 5.91 -3.47
C LEU A 213 1.98 6.70 -3.72
N ALA A 214 2.10 7.87 -3.11
CA ALA A 214 3.41 8.50 -2.99
C ALA A 214 3.59 9.21 -1.66
N SER A 215 4.85 9.38 -1.26
CA SER A 215 5.17 9.99 0.02
C SER A 215 6.59 10.53 0.01
N PRO A 216 6.87 11.69 0.64
CA PRO A 216 8.22 11.96 1.09
C PRO A 216 8.58 10.92 2.15
N ARG A 217 9.87 10.58 2.17
CA ARG A 217 10.42 9.68 3.17
C ARG A 217 10.12 10.19 4.59
N TYR A 218 9.79 9.28 5.50
CA TYR A 218 9.44 9.57 6.89
C TYR A 218 8.25 10.52 7.08
N SER A 219 7.35 10.58 6.09
CA SER A 219 6.09 11.28 6.26
C SER A 219 5.31 10.73 7.45
N LYS A 220 4.86 11.62 8.32
CA LYS A 220 3.96 11.28 9.45
C LYS A 220 2.65 10.66 8.97
N GLY A 221 2.16 11.07 7.79
CA GLY A 221 0.97 10.49 7.18
C GLY A 221 1.18 9.03 6.76
N ALA A 222 2.29 8.74 6.07
CA ALA A 222 2.63 7.36 5.71
C ALA A 222 2.86 6.48 6.95
N TRP A 223 3.49 7.02 8.01
CA TRP A 223 3.61 6.34 9.28
C TRP A 223 2.25 6.01 9.91
N ALA A 224 1.34 6.99 9.99
CA ALA A 224 0.01 6.79 10.55
C ALA A 224 -0.78 5.70 9.80
N ALA A 225 -0.73 5.73 8.46
CA ALA A 225 -1.34 4.71 7.61
C ALA A 225 -0.72 3.32 7.85
N LEU A 226 0.60 3.20 7.79
CA LEU A 226 1.32 1.94 8.06
C LEU A 226 0.95 1.39 9.43
N ARG A 227 1.01 2.25 10.44
CA ARG A 227 0.78 1.86 11.82
C ARG A 227 -0.62 1.30 12.00
N GLN A 228 -1.63 2.03 11.53
CA GLN A 228 -3.02 1.59 11.58
C GLN A 228 -3.22 0.24 10.88
N TYR A 229 -2.72 0.08 9.66
CA TYR A 229 -2.89 -1.14 8.89
C TYR A 229 -2.29 -2.35 9.60
N CYS A 230 -1.03 -2.25 10.04
CA CYS A 230 -0.34 -3.34 10.73
C CYS A 230 -0.99 -3.68 12.08
N VAL A 231 -1.45 -2.67 12.80
CA VAL A 231 -2.15 -2.86 14.07
C VAL A 231 -3.46 -3.63 13.87
N ALA A 232 -4.31 -3.20 12.93
CA ALA A 232 -5.56 -3.87 12.65
C ALA A 232 -5.33 -5.30 12.13
N TRP A 233 -4.33 -5.50 11.27
CA TRP A 233 -3.89 -6.82 10.84
C TRP A 233 -3.56 -7.71 12.04
N LYS A 234 -2.77 -7.20 13.00
CA LYS A 234 -2.35 -7.99 14.17
C LYS A 234 -3.52 -8.40 15.05
N GLU A 235 -4.49 -7.51 15.25
CA GLU A 235 -5.73 -7.83 15.94
C GLU A 235 -6.48 -8.96 15.25
N MET A 236 -6.63 -8.87 13.93
CA MET A 236 -7.33 -9.91 13.18
C MET A 236 -6.60 -11.26 13.26
N GLN A 237 -5.25 -11.26 13.25
CA GLN A 237 -4.46 -12.48 13.49
C GLN A 237 -4.75 -13.09 14.86
N GLN A 238 -4.75 -12.29 15.92
CA GLN A 238 -4.92 -12.76 17.29
C GLN A 238 -6.34 -13.27 17.59
N ASN A 239 -7.34 -12.71 16.90
CA ASN A 239 -8.75 -13.08 17.07
C ASN A 239 -9.23 -14.12 16.03
N ASN A 240 -8.32 -14.71 15.24
CA ASN A 240 -8.63 -15.72 14.21
C ASN A 240 -9.69 -15.28 13.17
N THR A 241 -9.85 -13.97 12.94
CA THR A 241 -10.86 -13.43 12.00
C THR A 241 -10.34 -13.31 10.56
N LEU A 242 -9.08 -13.68 10.34
CA LEU A 242 -8.40 -13.61 9.05
C LEU A 242 -8.72 -14.73 8.07
N VAL A 243 -9.55 -15.72 8.40
CA VAL A 243 -9.78 -16.86 7.52
C VAL A 243 -11.28 -17.05 7.32
N SER A 244 -11.94 -16.02 6.77
CA SER A 244 -13.36 -16.03 6.43
C SER A 244 -13.59 -15.67 4.95
N ALA A 245 -14.79 -15.97 4.44
CA ALA A 245 -15.18 -15.58 3.08
C ALA A 245 -15.27 -14.05 2.90
N SER A 246 -15.52 -13.30 3.98
CA SER A 246 -15.63 -11.83 3.97
C SER A 246 -14.30 -11.09 4.17
N ALA A 247 -13.27 -11.77 4.68
CA ALA A 247 -11.98 -11.17 4.99
C ALA A 247 -11.33 -10.39 3.81
N PRO A 248 -11.43 -10.82 2.53
CA PRO A 248 -10.94 -10.01 1.42
C PRO A 248 -11.53 -8.61 1.32
N GLN A 249 -12.82 -8.45 1.61
CA GLN A 249 -13.47 -7.14 1.59
C GLN A 249 -13.02 -6.29 2.79
N VAL A 250 -12.86 -6.91 3.96
CA VAL A 250 -12.34 -6.22 5.15
C VAL A 250 -10.98 -5.60 4.86
N PHE A 251 -10.06 -6.33 4.21
CA PHE A 251 -8.75 -5.79 3.87
C PHE A 251 -8.78 -4.65 2.86
N ARG A 252 -9.66 -4.71 1.86
CA ARG A 252 -9.84 -3.62 0.89
C ARG A 252 -10.28 -2.32 1.56
N TYR A 253 -11.21 -2.39 2.52
CA TYR A 253 -11.63 -1.20 3.28
C TYR A 253 -10.60 -0.77 4.31
N LEU A 254 -9.91 -1.72 4.94
CA LEU A 254 -8.85 -1.43 5.90
C LEU A 254 -7.72 -0.64 5.25
N ILE A 255 -7.27 -1.02 4.06
CA ILE A 255 -6.20 -0.29 3.39
C ILE A 255 -6.66 1.13 3.00
N ALA A 256 -7.84 1.28 2.39
CA ALA A 256 -8.37 2.61 2.02
C ALA A 256 -8.53 3.52 3.25
N GLY A 257 -9.07 2.97 4.35
CA GLY A 257 -9.23 3.68 5.61
C GLY A 257 -7.89 4.05 6.29
N SER A 258 -6.88 3.16 6.19
CA SER A 258 -5.54 3.44 6.69
C SER A 258 -4.86 4.55 5.90
N VAL A 259 -4.99 4.53 4.57
CA VAL A 259 -4.49 5.61 3.71
C VAL A 259 -5.21 6.92 4.04
N TYR A 260 -6.53 6.92 4.20
CA TYR A 260 -7.26 8.13 4.58
C TYR A 260 -6.79 8.71 5.92
N ASN A 261 -6.60 7.89 6.95
CA ASN A 261 -6.04 8.36 8.22
C ASN A 261 -4.64 8.96 8.04
N GLY A 262 -3.81 8.35 7.17
CA GLY A 262 -2.53 8.93 6.81
C GLY A 262 -2.65 10.29 6.11
N LEU A 263 -3.64 10.46 5.22
CA LEU A 263 -3.89 11.69 4.49
C LEU A 263 -4.43 12.81 5.41
N SER A 264 -5.30 12.48 6.36
CA SER A 264 -5.91 13.42 7.30
C SER A 264 -5.09 13.65 8.58
N HIS A 265 -3.94 12.96 8.72
CA HIS A 265 -3.09 13.06 9.90
C HIS A 265 -2.61 14.50 10.14
N GLY A 266 -3.00 15.07 11.29
CA GLY A 266 -2.69 16.46 11.65
C GLY A 266 -3.51 17.51 10.88
N GLN A 267 -4.59 17.12 10.21
CA GLN A 267 -5.42 17.97 9.33
C GLN A 267 -6.87 18.07 9.83
N ASN A 268 -7.09 18.16 11.14
CA ASN A 268 -8.42 18.25 11.77
C ASN A 268 -9.43 17.19 11.29
N GLY A 269 -8.96 16.02 10.86
CA GLY A 269 -9.80 14.89 10.45
C GLY A 269 -10.15 14.80 8.97
N ALA A 270 -9.82 15.81 8.14
CA ALA A 270 -10.10 15.78 6.70
C ALA A 270 -8.83 15.63 5.85
N ALA A 271 -8.90 14.85 4.77
CA ALA A 271 -7.80 14.75 3.82
C ALA A 271 -7.65 16.05 3.01
N PRO A 272 -6.47 16.70 2.97
CA PRO A 272 -6.28 17.90 2.16
C PRO A 272 -6.45 17.59 0.67
N ARG A 273 -7.17 18.44 -0.08
CA ARG A 273 -7.28 18.30 -1.55
C ARG A 273 -5.93 18.22 -2.25
N GLY A 274 -4.93 18.94 -1.75
CA GLY A 274 -3.55 18.90 -2.28
C GLY A 274 -2.81 17.56 -2.07
N SER A 275 -3.36 16.65 -1.27
CA SER A 275 -2.86 15.28 -1.05
C SER A 275 -3.57 14.25 -1.95
N LEU A 276 -4.50 14.67 -2.80
CA LEU A 276 -5.28 13.79 -3.66
C LEU A 276 -4.95 14.04 -5.14
N TRP A 277 -4.89 12.96 -5.90
CA TRP A 277 -4.93 13.02 -7.36
C TRP A 277 -6.28 12.55 -7.86
N PHE A 278 -7.05 13.47 -8.45
CA PHE A 278 -8.35 13.11 -9.00
C PHE A 278 -8.19 12.31 -10.29
N CYS A 279 -8.78 11.13 -10.25
CA CYS A 279 -8.74 10.17 -11.32
C CYS A 279 -9.72 10.55 -12.43
N GLN A 280 -9.41 10.11 -13.64
CA GLN A 280 -10.34 10.14 -14.76
C GLN A 280 -10.61 8.71 -15.24
N ASN A 281 -11.86 8.43 -15.57
CA ASN A 281 -12.22 7.18 -16.25
C ASN A 281 -11.61 7.20 -17.64
N GLY A 282 -10.68 6.29 -17.90
CA GLY A 282 -10.13 6.05 -19.22
C GLY A 282 -11.01 5.09 -20.04
N GLN A 283 -10.60 4.82 -21.27
CA GLN A 283 -11.28 3.83 -22.12
C GLN A 283 -10.93 2.39 -21.70
N ASN A 284 -11.82 1.44 -21.99
CA ASN A 284 -11.57 -0.01 -21.84
C ASN A 284 -11.21 -0.47 -20.41
N GLY A 285 -11.88 0.05 -19.38
CA GLY A 285 -11.69 -0.41 -18.01
C GLY A 285 -10.35 0.02 -17.40
N THR A 286 -9.93 1.25 -17.70
CA THR A 286 -8.72 1.85 -17.14
C THR A 286 -9.06 3.09 -16.32
N VAL A 287 -8.26 3.38 -15.31
CA VAL A 287 -8.36 4.61 -14.51
C VAL A 287 -7.04 5.36 -14.61
N GLU A 288 -7.10 6.67 -14.78
CA GLU A 288 -5.94 7.52 -15.08
C GLU A 288 -5.75 8.60 -14.02
N VAL A 289 -4.50 8.96 -13.74
CA VAL A 289 -4.11 10.19 -13.07
C VAL A 289 -3.43 11.08 -14.12
N PRO A 290 -4.18 11.97 -14.79
CA PRO A 290 -3.69 12.71 -15.96
C PRO A 290 -2.50 13.60 -15.64
N THR A 291 -2.49 14.19 -14.45
CA THR A 291 -1.42 15.09 -13.97
C THR A 291 -0.06 14.39 -13.90
N LEU A 292 -0.05 13.08 -13.65
CA LEU A 292 1.15 12.24 -13.60
C LEU A 292 1.35 11.42 -14.88
N LYS A 293 0.38 11.44 -15.80
CA LYS A 293 0.35 10.57 -16.97
C LYS A 293 0.52 9.09 -16.60
N LEU A 294 -0.10 8.67 -15.50
CA LEU A 294 -0.13 7.27 -15.05
C LEU A 294 -1.52 6.68 -15.21
N ARG A 295 -1.58 5.42 -15.64
CA ARG A 295 -2.81 4.67 -15.87
C ARG A 295 -2.74 3.32 -15.17
N LYS A 296 -3.82 2.96 -14.49
CA LYS A 296 -4.09 1.60 -14.02
C LYS A 296 -4.91 0.85 -15.07
N THR A 297 -4.40 -0.30 -15.49
CA THR A 297 -5.16 -1.28 -16.27
C THR A 297 -5.73 -2.34 -15.34
N TYR A 298 -7.05 -2.52 -15.34
CA TYR A 298 -7.69 -3.58 -14.57
C TYR A 298 -7.71 -4.86 -15.40
N HIS A 299 -6.83 -5.80 -15.09
CA HIS A 299 -6.84 -7.13 -15.68
C HIS A 299 -7.86 -8.01 -14.94
N GLY A 300 -9.16 -7.67 -15.06
CA GLY A 300 -10.29 -8.43 -14.52
C GLY A 300 -9.95 -9.21 -13.25
N SER A 301 -9.87 -8.52 -12.11
CA SER A 301 -9.57 -9.14 -10.82
C SER A 301 -10.39 -10.42 -10.66
N SER A 302 -9.71 -11.55 -10.51
CA SER A 302 -10.25 -12.89 -10.26
C SER A 302 -10.86 -13.02 -8.84
N ALA A 303 -11.65 -12.03 -8.45
CA ALA A 303 -12.37 -11.96 -7.18
C ALA A 303 -13.74 -11.33 -7.46
N HIS A 304 -14.52 -12.05 -8.26
CA HIS A 304 -15.96 -12.16 -8.08
C HIS A 304 -16.23 -13.22 -7.01
#